data_AF-A0A8B6F4M4-F1
#
_entry.id   AF-A0A8B6F4M4-F1
#
_cell.length_a   1.000
_cell.length_b   1.000
_cell.length_c   1.000
_cell.angle_alpha   90.00
_cell.angle_beta   90.00
_cell.angle_gamma   90.00
#
_symmetry.space_group_name_H-M   'P 1'
#
loop_
_entity.id
_entity.type
_entity.pdbx_description
1 polymer ?
#
loop_
_entity_poly.entity_id
_entity_poly.type
_entity_poly.pdbx_seq_one_letter_code
_entity_poly.pdbx_strand_id
1 'polypeptide(L)'
;MIYGKEREHLARDLYSKEYISEHEKAVVELSGLIINKDIPHLRASPDAIVNGKCCGKGIVEIKCPYTFKNLTLDEISEKKYHLTKTSDGVIKLKKTSN
;
A
#
# COMPACT_ATOMS: atom_id res chain seq x y z
N MET A 1 6.98 14.33 -12.10
CA MET A 1 6.36 13.65 -10.93
C MET A 1 7.45 13.27 -9.93
N ILE A 2 7.85 14.21 -9.07
CA ILE A 2 8.95 14.01 -8.10
C ILE A 2 8.41 13.51 -6.75
N TYR A 3 7.32 14.13 -6.27
CA TYR A 3 6.73 13.84 -4.96
C TYR A 3 6.44 12.36 -4.71
N GLY A 4 5.81 11.66 -5.66
CA GLY A 4 5.48 10.24 -5.48
C GLY A 4 6.73 9.39 -5.24
N LYS A 5 7.75 9.57 -6.09
CA LYS A 5 9.03 8.85 -5.98
C LYS A 5 9.75 9.14 -4.67
N GLU A 6 9.73 10.40 -4.22
CA GLU A 6 10.34 10.79 -2.94
C GLU A 6 9.58 10.29 -1.72
N ARG A 7 8.28 10.01 -1.82
CA ARG A 7 7.46 9.60 -0.67
C ARG A 7 7.20 8.11 -0.59
N GLU A 8 7.35 7.39 -1.70
CA GLU A 8 7.09 5.96 -1.79
C GLU A 8 7.93 5.13 -0.80
N HIS A 9 9.23 5.42 -0.69
CA HIS A 9 10.10 4.70 0.26
C HIS A 9 9.66 4.92 1.71
N LEU A 10 9.32 6.16 2.10
CA LEU A 10 8.84 6.47 3.44
C LEU A 10 7.51 5.75 3.73
N ALA A 11 6.59 5.73 2.76
CA ALA A 11 5.33 5.02 2.89
C ALA A 11 5.56 3.50 3.06
N ARG A 12 6.49 2.92 2.30
CA ARG A 12 6.88 1.51 2.45
C ARG A 12 7.49 1.23 3.82
N ASP A 13 8.36 2.10 4.33
CA ASP A 13 9.00 1.90 5.64
C ASP A 13 7.99 1.94 6.79
N LEU A 14 7.03 2.87 6.73
CA LEU A 14 5.94 2.96 7.71
C LEU A 14 5.05 1.72 7.65
N TYR A 15 4.62 1.32 6.45
CA TYR A 15 3.85 0.10 6.24
C TYR A 15 4.60 -1.14 6.75
N SER A 16 5.91 -1.23 6.47
CA SER A 16 6.72 -2.40 6.85
C SER A 16 6.80 -2.57 8.36
N LYS A 17 6.95 -1.47 9.11
CA LYS A 17 6.95 -1.49 10.58
C LYS A 17 5.63 -2.02 11.14
N GLU A 18 4.51 -1.54 10.62
CA GLU A 18 3.18 -1.97 11.07
C GLU A 18 2.89 -3.43 10.67
N TYR A 19 3.20 -3.79 9.42
CA TYR A 19 2.96 -5.14 8.93
C TYR A 19 3.75 -6.18 9.73
N ILE A 20 5.02 -5.89 10.02
CA ILE A 20 5.90 -6.79 10.79
C ILE A 20 5.46 -6.91 12.26
N SER A 21 4.91 -5.85 12.86
CA SER A 21 4.42 -5.90 14.24
C SER A 21 3.14 -6.74 14.38
N GLU A 22 2.30 -6.77 13.34
CA GLU A 22 1.01 -7.47 13.36
C GLU A 22 1.09 -8.94 12.89
N HIS A 23 2.16 -9.36 12.20
CA HIS A 23 2.22 -10.66 11.51
C HIS A 23 3.42 -11.53 11.94
N GLU A 24 3.18 -12.83 12.17
CA GLU A 24 4.22 -13.77 12.63
C GLU A 24 5.29 -14.00 11.55
N LYS A 25 6.57 -13.78 11.89
CA LYS A 25 7.73 -13.95 11.00
C LYS A 25 7.54 -13.26 9.65
N ALA A 26 6.96 -12.06 9.68
CA ALA A 26 6.68 -11.30 8.48
C ALA A 26 7.92 -10.59 7.92
N VAL A 27 7.96 -10.50 6.60
CA VAL A 27 8.93 -9.71 5.84
C VAL A 27 8.21 -8.83 4.83
N VAL A 28 8.79 -7.67 4.55
CA VAL A 28 8.38 -6.75 3.48
C VAL A 28 9.62 -6.42 2.67
N GLU A 29 9.61 -6.74 1.38
CA GLU A 29 10.78 -6.65 0.51
C GLU A 29 10.47 -5.83 -0.73
N LEU A 30 11.44 -5.03 -1.21
CA LEU A 30 11.32 -4.31 -2.47
C LEU A 30 11.19 -5.30 -3.62
N SER A 31 10.21 -5.11 -4.51
CA SER A 31 10.07 -6.00 -5.67
C SER A 31 11.07 -5.61 -6.76
N GLY A 32 11.60 -6.63 -7.43
CA GLY A 32 12.13 -6.48 -8.79
C GLY A 32 11.04 -6.68 -9.84
N LEU A 33 11.46 -7.01 -11.06
CA LEU A 33 10.57 -7.42 -12.14
C LEU A 33 10.17 -8.89 -11.97
N ILE A 34 8.88 -9.15 -11.82
CA ILE A 34 8.30 -10.49 -11.75
C ILE A 34 7.73 -10.85 -13.11
N ILE A 35 8.18 -11.96 -13.68
CA ILE A 35 7.74 -12.45 -14.99
C ILE A 35 6.85 -13.68 -14.79
N ASN A 36 5.70 -13.71 -15.46
CA ASN A 36 4.86 -14.90 -15.50
C ASN A 36 5.56 -15.98 -16.35
N LYS A 37 5.79 -17.16 -15.77
CA LYS A 37 6.53 -18.25 -16.43
C LYS A 37 5.79 -18.84 -17.64
N ASP A 38 4.46 -18.88 -17.58
CA ASP A 38 3.62 -19.44 -18.64
C ASP A 38 3.32 -18.41 -19.73
N ILE A 39 3.37 -17.13 -19.36
CA ILE A 39 3.10 -15.99 -20.24
C ILE A 39 4.26 -14.97 -20.12
N PRO A 40 5.45 -15.22 -20.70
CA PRO A 40 6.64 -14.42 -20.44
C PRO A 40 6.56 -12.94 -20.81
N HIS A 41 5.61 -12.56 -21.66
CA HIS A 41 5.35 -11.17 -22.00
C HIS A 41 4.56 -10.42 -20.91
N LEU A 42 3.91 -11.14 -20.00
CA LEU A 42 3.23 -10.58 -18.83
C LEU A 42 4.21 -10.46 -17.66
N ARG A 43 4.35 -9.23 -17.15
CA ARG A 43 5.28 -8.90 -16.07
C ARG A 43 4.72 -7.80 -15.20
N ALA A 44 5.09 -7.81 -13.92
CA ALA A 44 4.71 -6.80 -12.95
C ALA A 44 5.92 -6.41 -12.08
N SER A 45 5.90 -5.19 -11.58
CA SER A 45 6.86 -4.70 -10.58
C SER A 45 6.07 -4.02 -9.46
N PRO A 46 5.47 -4.80 -8.54
CA PRO A 46 4.82 -4.23 -7.35
C PRO A 46 5.78 -3.35 -6.55
N ASP A 47 5.25 -2.48 -5.69
CA ASP A 47 6.12 -1.60 -4.87
C ASP A 47 6.83 -2.37 -3.74
N ALA A 48 6.19 -3.45 -3.27
CA ALA A 48 6.79 -4.43 -2.38
C ALA A 48 6.09 -5.81 -2.45
N ILE A 49 6.78 -6.84 -1.99
CA ILE A 49 6.25 -8.17 -1.72
C ILE A 49 6.22 -8.37 -0.20
N VAL A 50 5.11 -8.90 0.31
CA VAL A 50 5.01 -9.30 1.72
C VAL A 50 4.92 -10.81 1.84
N ASN A 51 5.46 -11.35 2.93
CA ASN A 51 5.30 -12.75 3.27
C ASN A 51 5.28 -12.92 4.78
N GLY A 52 4.13 -13.34 5.32
CA GLY A 52 3.98 -13.69 6.74
C GLY A 52 3.67 -15.17 6.92
N LYS A 53 4.14 -15.78 8.01
CA LYS A 53 3.84 -17.20 8.29
C LYS A 53 2.33 -17.42 8.52
N CYS A 54 1.62 -16.42 9.03
CA CYS A 54 0.18 -16.49 9.30
C CYS A 54 -0.71 -16.29 8.07
N CYS A 55 -0.32 -15.44 7.11
CA CYS A 55 -1.17 -15.02 5.99
C CYS A 55 -0.60 -15.35 4.60
N GLY A 56 0.63 -15.83 4.51
CA GLY A 56 1.30 -16.14 3.26
C GLY A 56 1.78 -14.91 2.50
N LYS A 57 1.89 -15.05 1.17
CA LYS A 57 2.43 -14.02 0.26
C LYS A 57 1.36 -13.04 -0.20
N GLY A 58 1.76 -11.77 -0.31
CA GLY A 58 0.95 -10.70 -0.88
C GLY A 58 1.81 -9.68 -1.62
N ILE A 59 1.15 -8.68 -2.22
CA ILE A 59 1.79 -7.55 -2.90
C ILE A 59 1.35 -6.24 -2.26
N VAL A 60 2.18 -5.21 -2.39
CA VAL A 60 1.89 -3.84 -1.95
C VAL A 60 1.92 -2.92 -3.16
N GLU A 61 0.89 -2.07 -3.27
CA GLU A 61 0.81 -0.97 -4.22
C GLU A 61 0.60 0.33 -3.44
N ILE A 62 1.51 1.27 -3.61
CA ILE A 62 1.62 2.52 -2.87
C ILE A 62 1.16 3.67 -3.77
N LYS A 63 0.32 4.53 -3.21
CA LYS A 63 -0.11 5.78 -3.85
C LYS A 63 0.19 6.96 -2.93
N CYS A 64 0.93 7.93 -3.46
CA CYS A 64 1.26 9.19 -2.76
C CYS A 64 0.63 10.39 -3.50
N PRO A 65 -0.68 10.65 -3.30
CA PRO A 65 -1.40 11.68 -4.06
C PRO A 65 -0.96 13.09 -3.68
N TYR A 66 -0.29 13.80 -4.61
CA TYR A 66 0.19 15.17 -4.39
C TYR A 66 -0.93 16.17 -4.08
N THR A 67 -2.13 15.93 -4.61
CA THR A 67 -3.33 16.76 -4.39
C THR A 67 -3.69 16.88 -2.91
N PHE A 68 -3.35 15.88 -2.09
CA PHE A 68 -3.74 15.79 -0.68
C PHE A 68 -2.57 15.97 0.30
N LYS A 69 -1.39 16.38 -0.18
CA LYS A 69 -0.15 16.45 0.63
C LYS A 69 -0.21 17.33 1.88
N ASN A 70 -1.13 18.31 1.90
CA ASN A 70 -1.28 19.28 2.99
C ASN A 70 -2.60 19.09 3.75
N LEU A 71 -3.34 18.00 3.47
CA LEU A 71 -4.61 17.70 4.12
C LEU A 71 -4.43 16.64 5.19
N THR A 72 -5.27 16.72 6.20
CA THR A 72 -5.45 15.69 7.23
C THR A 72 -6.22 14.49 6.68
N LEU A 73 -6.14 13.34 7.38
CA LEU A 73 -6.91 12.16 6.98
C LEU A 73 -8.43 12.42 6.99
N ASP A 74 -8.92 13.23 7.94
CA ASP A 74 -10.33 13.60 8.01
C ASP A 74 -10.78 14.36 6.76
N GLU A 75 -10.04 15.41 6.36
CA GLU A 75 -10.33 16.19 5.14
C GLU A 75 -10.27 15.33 3.86
N ILE A 76 -9.39 14.34 3.81
CA ILE A 76 -9.30 13.41 2.66
C ILE A 76 -10.48 12.43 2.67
N SER A 77 -10.89 11.96 3.85
CA SER A 77 -12.01 11.02 4.01
C SER A 77 -13.34 11.63 3.53
N GLU A 78 -13.53 12.93 3.75
CA GLU A 78 -14.70 13.69 3.25
C GLU A 78 -14.75 13.73 1.72
N LYS A 79 -13.57 13.77 1.07
CA LYS A 79 -13.45 13.72 -0.40
C LYS A 79 -13.66 12.31 -0.97
N LYS A 80 -13.82 11.29 -0.13
CA LYS A 80 -14.05 9.87 -0.50
C LYS A 80 -12.97 9.30 -1.45
N TYR A 81 -11.75 9.82 -1.38
CA TYR A 81 -10.63 9.37 -2.21
C TYR A 81 -10.02 8.08 -1.62
N HIS A 82 -10.54 6.92 -2.04
CA HIS A 82 -10.10 5.59 -1.58
C HIS A 82 -10.15 5.35 -0.05
N LEU A 83 -10.73 6.30 0.71
CA LEU A 83 -10.91 6.21 2.16
C LEU A 83 -12.40 6.22 2.50
N THR A 84 -12.74 5.60 3.62
CA THR A 84 -14.05 5.65 4.26
C THR A 84 -13.89 5.91 5.75
N LYS A 85 -14.79 6.70 6.33
CA LYS A 85 -14.86 6.95 7.77
C LYS A 85 -16.00 6.11 8.34
N THR A 86 -15.68 5.20 9.24
CA THR A 86 -16.68 4.35 9.90
C THR A 86 -17.42 5.15 10.98
N SER A 87 -18.56 4.61 11.45
CA SER A 87 -19.43 5.30 12.43
C SER A 87 -18.76 5.58 13.78
N ASP A 88 -17.73 4.82 14.12
CA ASP A 88 -16.86 4.98 15.28
C ASP A 88 -15.74 6.03 15.06
N GLY A 89 -15.71 6.69 13.89
CA GLY A 89 -14.74 7.72 13.55
C GLY A 89 -13.42 7.21 12.96
N VAL A 90 -13.24 5.90 12.82
CA VAL A 90 -12.00 5.31 12.27
C VAL A 90 -11.95 5.48 10.75
N ILE A 91 -10.79 5.88 10.23
CA ILE A 91 -10.57 6.03 8.79
C ILE A 91 -9.90 4.77 8.24
N LYS A 92 -10.48 4.18 7.21
CA LYS A 92 -10.00 2.93 6.59
C LYS A 92 -9.95 3.07 5.07
N LEU A 93 -9.14 2.23 4.43
CA LEU A 93 -9.20 2.06 2.98
C LEU A 93 -10.56 1.53 2.55
N LYS A 94 -11.12 2.14 1.52
CA LYS A 94 -12.37 1.70 0.88
C LYS A 94 -12.13 0.38 0.16
N LYS A 95 -12.97 -0.62 0.44
CA LYS A 95 -12.89 -1.97 -0.17
C LYS A 95 -13.79 -2.17 -1.40
N THR A 96 -14.51 -1.13 -1.81
CA THR A 96 -15.47 -1.17 -2.93
C THR A 96 -15.06 -0.18 -4.02
N SER A 97 -15.22 -0.59 -5.28
CA SER A 97 -14.87 0.22 -6.45
C SER A 97 -15.98 1.14 -6.94
N ASN A 98 -17.18 1.08 -6.34
CA ASN A 98 -18.36 1.87 -6.73
C ASN A 98 -18.31 3.32 -6.26
#